data_AF-A0A6V8MDP0-F1
#
_entry.id   AF-A0A6V8MDP0-F1
#
_cell.length_a   1.000
_cell.length_b   1.000
_cell.length_c   1.000
_cell.angle_alpha   90.00
_cell.angle_beta   90.00
_cell.angle_gamma   90.00
#
_symmetry.space_group_name_H-M   'P 1'
#
loop_
_entity.id
_entity.type
_entity.pdbx_description
1 polymer ?
#
loop_
_entity_poly.entity_id
_entity_poly.type
_entity_poly.pdbx_seq_one_letter_code
_entity_poly.pdbx_strand_id
1 'polypeptide(L)'
;MRGHRVMTSCSGATGHSYPKDLVSFIFERWQDPAFVARLCPAQPDCGFTLPDRSVLEQVISTCYQASLMREEERPVMFRLIIRDSHLFSAEEGPPTGMHRLIFSRLRPFNEYELHRLAPAADFYRTLIGITLPPNDGAQIWGLLHSGTRWMHAVYGGRKTSPPLPVCLVVYVTGAGQISVCIGSEIIASLNGGQINCPSLDVFNSQWISKSLAMVHSETLEMHRKAREASGRVWANLDPDFGSYLGQQAVRRIISVIRNSHHGGLLVYLPEEMTAEIIKENRYMSIKYQFLEFESRQRFRTLTLKVMNTMAEIHGDPRDPAKMVGWQEYVTSKNDSIALLDEAIFDVAHFIAALSAVDGAVVISKRQELLGFGGVISGDLDSVGMVAHALDTEGTRTEPVLSEAVGTRHRAAYRLCQRLHEAIGIVISQDESVQIVKWHNGAVTYWDQVPTGVPGF
;
A
#
# COMPACT_ATOMS: atom_id res chain seq x y z
N MET A 1 31.24 -25.96 -4.61
CA MET A 1 30.17 -26.16 -5.61
C MET A 1 28.86 -25.68 -5.01
N ARG A 2 28.50 -24.41 -5.25
CA ARG A 2 27.25 -23.80 -4.75
C ARG A 2 26.23 -23.86 -5.88
N GLY A 3 25.20 -24.69 -5.71
CA GLY A 3 24.09 -24.80 -6.64
C GLY A 3 23.33 -23.47 -6.71
N HIS A 4 23.31 -22.87 -7.89
CA HIS A 4 22.39 -21.81 -8.24
C HIS A 4 20.98 -22.40 -8.27
N ARG A 5 20.13 -22.03 -7.30
CA ARG A 5 18.69 -22.32 -7.37
C ARG A 5 18.02 -21.17 -8.11
N VAL A 6 17.56 -21.48 -9.31
CA VAL A 6 16.71 -20.66 -10.16
C VAL A 6 15.49 -20.24 -9.34
N MET A 7 15.34 -18.94 -9.06
CA MET A 7 14.06 -18.38 -8.64
C MET A 7 13.13 -18.45 -9.85
N THR A 8 12.07 -19.26 -9.76
CA THR A 8 11.06 -19.37 -10.81
C THR A 8 10.47 -18.00 -11.10
N SER A 9 10.48 -17.65 -12.39
CA SER A 9 9.85 -16.49 -12.96
C SER A 9 8.35 -16.47 -12.62
N CYS A 10 7.78 -15.27 -12.48
CA CYS A 10 6.39 -15.08 -12.90
C CYS A 10 6.39 -15.36 -14.41
N SER A 11 6.27 -16.62 -14.81
CA SER A 11 6.07 -16.95 -16.21
C SER A 11 4.70 -16.40 -16.57
N GLY A 12 4.67 -15.48 -17.54
CA GLY A 12 3.46 -15.18 -18.29
C GLY A 12 2.98 -16.48 -18.92
N ALA A 13 2.07 -17.17 -18.25
CA ALA A 13 1.21 -18.13 -18.91
C ALA A 13 0.44 -17.31 -19.95
N THR A 14 0.57 -17.69 -21.22
CA THR A 14 -0.24 -17.13 -22.30
C THR A 14 -1.69 -17.59 -22.10
N GLY A 15 -2.42 -16.94 -21.18
CA GLY A 15 -3.78 -17.30 -20.78
C GLY A 15 -4.20 -16.59 -19.49
N HIS A 16 -5.52 -16.49 -19.27
CA HIS A 16 -6.06 -15.96 -18.01
C HIS A 16 -5.88 -16.96 -16.87
N SER A 17 -5.48 -16.46 -15.71
CA SER A 17 -5.39 -17.21 -14.45
C SER A 17 -6.76 -17.29 -13.77
N TYR A 18 -6.98 -18.38 -13.04
CA TYR A 18 -8.21 -18.69 -12.33
C TYR A 18 -7.92 -19.14 -10.89
N PRO A 19 -8.94 -19.41 -10.04
CA PRO A 19 -8.74 -19.81 -8.64
C PRO A 19 -7.70 -20.91 -8.40
N LYS A 20 -7.64 -21.94 -9.26
CA LYS A 20 -6.65 -23.02 -9.15
C LYS A 20 -5.21 -22.54 -9.34
N ASP A 21 -5.00 -21.62 -10.27
CA ASP A 21 -3.69 -21.03 -10.53
C ASP A 21 -3.26 -20.17 -9.33
N LEU A 22 -4.20 -19.40 -8.76
CA LEU A 22 -3.95 -18.61 -7.55
C LEU A 22 -3.54 -19.50 -6.36
N VAL A 23 -4.23 -20.62 -6.14
CA VAL A 23 -3.86 -21.55 -5.06
C VAL A 23 -2.49 -22.20 -5.33
N SER A 24 -2.25 -22.64 -6.57
CA SER A 24 -0.95 -23.21 -6.97
C SER A 24 0.19 -22.24 -6.66
N PHE A 25 -0.01 -20.97 -6.99
CA PHE A 25 0.93 -19.89 -6.73
C PHE A 25 1.17 -19.66 -5.23
N ILE A 26 0.11 -19.65 -4.41
CA ILE A 26 0.23 -19.50 -2.95
C ILE A 26 1.08 -20.62 -2.35
N PHE A 27 0.85 -21.87 -2.76
CA PHE A 27 1.63 -23.01 -2.29
C PHE A 27 3.09 -22.97 -2.74
N GLU A 28 3.37 -22.52 -3.97
CA GLU A 28 4.75 -22.31 -4.43
C GLU A 28 5.46 -21.27 -3.57
N ARG A 29 4.81 -20.13 -3.29
CA ARG A 29 5.37 -19.09 -2.40
C ARG A 29 5.58 -19.58 -0.97
N TRP A 30 4.69 -20.43 -0.46
CA TRP A 30 4.81 -20.99 0.88
C TRP A 30 5.99 -21.95 1.05
N GLN A 31 6.58 -22.43 -0.04
CA GLN A 31 7.81 -23.24 0.00
C GLN A 31 9.08 -22.40 0.22
N ASP A 32 9.02 -21.07 0.06
CA ASP A 32 10.15 -20.17 0.30
C ASP A 32 10.30 -19.87 1.81
N PRO A 33 11.37 -20.37 2.47
CA PRO A 33 11.56 -20.15 3.91
C PRO A 33 11.73 -18.68 4.29
N ALA A 34 12.29 -17.84 3.39
CA ALA A 34 12.46 -16.41 3.64
C ALA A 34 11.11 -15.68 3.60
N PHE A 35 10.22 -16.11 2.69
CA PHE A 35 8.85 -15.61 2.62
C PHE A 35 8.07 -15.96 3.89
N VAL A 36 8.14 -17.21 4.35
CA VAL A 36 7.46 -17.68 5.57
C VAL A 36 8.01 -17.00 6.82
N ALA A 37 9.32 -16.86 6.95
CA ALA A 37 9.96 -16.21 8.09
C ALA A 37 9.57 -14.72 8.24
N ARG A 38 9.32 -14.03 7.13
CA ARG A 38 8.83 -12.64 7.12
C ARG A 38 7.38 -12.53 7.61
N LEU A 39 6.52 -13.49 7.24
CA LEU A 39 5.10 -13.49 7.62
C LEU A 39 4.87 -14.01 9.04
N CYS A 40 5.74 -14.89 9.51
CA CYS A 40 5.68 -15.53 10.82
C CYS A 40 6.99 -15.26 11.59
N PRO A 41 7.26 -14.01 12.03
CA PRO A 41 8.44 -13.74 12.83
C PRO A 41 8.34 -14.54 14.13
N ALA A 42 9.37 -15.35 14.41
CA ALA A 42 9.40 -16.38 15.44
C ALA A 42 8.76 -15.96 16.77
N GLN A 43 7.46 -16.24 16.91
CA GLN A 43 6.81 -16.43 18.20
C GLN A 43 6.77 -17.94 18.46
N PRO A 44 7.05 -18.40 19.69
CA PRO A 44 7.16 -19.83 20.00
C PRO A 44 5.91 -20.67 19.70
N ASP A 45 4.76 -20.04 19.45
CA ASP A 45 3.47 -20.69 19.20
C ASP A 45 2.84 -20.41 17.81
N CYS A 46 3.57 -19.83 16.84
CA CYS A 46 3.00 -19.57 15.50
C CYS A 46 2.99 -20.83 14.59
N GLY A 47 2.33 -21.89 15.04
CA GLY A 47 2.09 -23.12 14.26
C GLY A 47 1.05 -22.96 13.16
N PHE A 48 1.06 -21.85 12.40
CA PHE A 48 0.14 -21.68 11.28
C PHE A 48 0.57 -22.53 10.08
N THR A 49 -0.25 -23.51 9.73
CA THR A 49 -0.11 -24.31 8.51
C THR A 49 -1.19 -23.92 7.51
N LEU A 50 -0.82 -23.88 6.23
CA LEU A 50 -1.83 -23.76 5.18
C LEU A 50 -2.78 -24.96 5.24
N PRO A 51 -4.10 -24.76 5.01
CA PRO A 51 -5.03 -25.85 4.82
C PRO A 51 -4.61 -26.74 3.65
N ASP A 52 -5.17 -27.96 3.58
CA ASP A 52 -4.95 -28.84 2.44
C ASP A 52 -5.27 -28.15 1.12
N ARG A 53 -4.47 -28.43 0.09
CA ARG A 53 -4.56 -27.76 -1.21
C ARG A 53 -5.96 -27.84 -1.81
N SER A 54 -6.57 -29.02 -1.78
CA SER A 54 -7.93 -29.24 -2.30
C SER A 54 -8.97 -28.39 -1.57
N VAL A 55 -8.83 -28.25 -0.25
CA VAL A 55 -9.73 -27.44 0.58
C VAL A 55 -9.56 -25.96 0.26
N LEU A 56 -8.33 -25.47 0.14
CA LEU A 56 -8.08 -24.08 -0.23
C LEU A 56 -8.56 -23.78 -1.65
N GLU A 57 -8.36 -24.69 -2.61
CA GLU A 57 -8.91 -24.57 -3.97
C GLU A 57 -10.44 -24.44 -3.96
N GLN A 58 -11.13 -25.25 -3.16
CA GLN A 58 -12.59 -25.17 -3.01
C GLN A 58 -13.01 -23.83 -2.39
N VAL A 59 -12.31 -23.36 -1.35
CA VAL A 59 -12.63 -22.10 -0.68
C VAL A 59 -12.48 -20.91 -1.63
N ILE A 60 -11.34 -20.80 -2.31
CA ILE A 60 -11.07 -19.70 -3.25
C ILE A 60 -12.00 -19.78 -4.46
N SER A 61 -12.29 -20.97 -4.98
CA SER A 61 -13.25 -21.15 -6.07
C SER A 61 -14.65 -20.68 -5.67
N THR A 62 -15.11 -21.00 -4.46
CA THR A 62 -16.42 -20.58 -3.97
C THR A 62 -16.49 -19.06 -3.80
N CYS A 63 -15.44 -18.44 -3.25
CA CYS A 63 -15.33 -16.99 -3.16
C CYS A 63 -15.37 -16.34 -4.55
N TYR A 64 -14.72 -16.95 -5.54
CA TYR A 64 -14.72 -16.47 -6.92
C TYR A 64 -16.11 -16.53 -7.54
N GLN A 65 -16.83 -17.63 -7.39
CA GLN A 65 -18.21 -17.72 -7.89
C GLN A 65 -19.12 -16.70 -7.19
N ALA A 66 -19.01 -16.55 -5.87
CA ALA A 66 -19.77 -15.54 -5.13
C ALA A 66 -19.47 -14.11 -5.61
N SER A 67 -18.21 -13.81 -5.96
CA SER A 67 -17.80 -12.49 -6.47
C SER A 67 -18.47 -12.11 -7.79
N LEU A 68 -18.83 -13.09 -8.63
CA LEU A 68 -19.47 -12.87 -9.93
C LEU A 68 -20.98 -12.66 -9.81
N MET A 69 -21.56 -12.92 -8.64
CA MET A 69 -22.97 -12.69 -8.37
C MET A 69 -23.25 -11.19 -8.17
N ARG A 70 -24.54 -10.81 -8.24
CA ARG A 70 -25.00 -9.42 -8.06
C ARG A 70 -26.18 -9.39 -7.12
N GLU A 71 -26.16 -8.46 -6.16
CA GLU A 71 -27.27 -8.18 -5.24
C GLU A 71 -27.80 -6.78 -5.54
N GLU A 72 -29.04 -6.62 -6.00
CA GLU A 72 -29.63 -5.30 -6.31
C GLU A 72 -28.71 -4.39 -7.18
N GLU A 73 -28.10 -4.98 -8.22
CA GLU A 73 -27.09 -4.36 -9.11
C GLU A 73 -25.74 -3.98 -8.46
N ARG A 74 -25.56 -4.22 -7.16
CA ARG A 74 -24.29 -4.00 -6.46
C ARG A 74 -23.37 -5.22 -6.57
N PRO A 75 -22.05 -4.98 -6.68
CA PRO A 75 -21.07 -6.06 -6.62
C PRO A 75 -21.08 -6.70 -5.22
N VAL A 76 -20.91 -8.02 -5.18
CA VAL A 76 -20.78 -8.77 -3.93
C VAL A 76 -19.36 -8.59 -3.39
N MET A 77 -19.24 -7.84 -2.30
CA MET A 77 -17.98 -7.62 -1.59
C MET A 77 -18.05 -8.17 -0.17
N PHE A 78 -17.04 -8.93 0.25
CA PHE A 78 -16.93 -9.42 1.62
C PHE A 78 -15.49 -9.79 1.97
N ARG A 79 -15.23 -9.93 3.28
CA ARG A 79 -13.98 -10.51 3.79
C ARG A 79 -14.29 -11.83 4.47
N LEU A 80 -13.43 -12.82 4.26
CA LEU A 80 -13.53 -14.15 4.82
C LEU A 80 -12.33 -14.41 5.72
N ILE A 81 -12.53 -15.00 6.90
CA ILE A 81 -11.45 -15.44 7.78
C ILE A 81 -11.53 -16.96 8.00
N ILE A 82 -10.42 -17.65 7.75
CA ILE A 82 -10.30 -19.09 7.92
C ILE A 82 -9.67 -19.37 9.29
N ARG A 83 -10.52 -19.53 10.30
CA ARG A 83 -10.11 -19.80 11.68
C ARG A 83 -11.30 -20.25 12.52
N ASP A 84 -11.05 -21.17 13.45
CA ASP A 84 -12.08 -21.61 14.37
C ASP A 84 -12.56 -20.51 15.31
N SER A 85 -13.87 -20.51 15.58
CA SER A 85 -14.53 -19.47 16.37
C SER A 85 -13.98 -19.39 17.81
N HIS A 86 -13.58 -20.51 18.41
CA HIS A 86 -13.11 -20.58 19.79
C HIS A 86 -11.77 -19.85 20.03
N LEU A 87 -11.01 -19.56 18.96
CA LEU A 87 -9.75 -18.83 19.02
C LEU A 87 -9.93 -17.30 19.13
N PHE A 88 -11.16 -16.80 19.03
CA PHE A 88 -11.50 -15.40 19.27
C PHE A 88 -12.23 -15.27 20.61
N SER A 89 -11.82 -14.29 21.41
CA SER A 89 -12.44 -14.00 22.71
C SER A 89 -13.91 -13.58 22.53
N ALA A 90 -14.77 -14.02 23.45
CA ALA A 90 -16.19 -13.67 23.45
C ALA A 90 -16.44 -12.24 23.98
N GLU A 91 -15.52 -11.71 24.79
CA GLU A 91 -15.66 -10.43 25.48
C GLU A 91 -14.94 -9.28 24.75
N GLU A 92 -14.15 -9.62 23.73
CA GLU A 92 -13.47 -8.63 22.92
C GLU A 92 -14.42 -7.98 21.91
N GLY A 93 -14.08 -6.75 21.56
CA GLY A 93 -14.76 -6.04 20.50
C GLY A 93 -13.98 -4.82 20.04
N PRO A 94 -14.39 -4.22 18.92
CA PRO A 94 -13.86 -2.94 18.50
C PRO A 94 -14.02 -1.91 19.63
N PRO A 95 -13.02 -1.03 19.82
CA PRO A 95 -12.07 -0.68 18.79
C PRO A 95 -10.68 -1.33 18.95
N THR A 96 -10.48 -2.22 19.92
CA THR A 96 -9.17 -2.84 20.22
C THR A 96 -9.12 -4.36 20.09
N GLY A 97 -10.27 -5.02 19.97
CA GLY A 97 -10.39 -6.46 19.73
C GLY A 97 -11.41 -6.77 18.63
N MET A 98 -11.72 -8.05 18.46
CA MET A 98 -12.67 -8.51 17.45
C MET A 98 -13.94 -9.03 18.09
N HIS A 99 -15.10 -8.49 17.70
CA HIS A 99 -16.40 -8.89 18.24
C HIS A 99 -16.90 -10.11 17.48
N ARG A 100 -16.84 -11.27 18.14
CA ARG A 100 -17.28 -12.57 17.61
C ARG A 100 -18.78 -12.79 17.80
N LEU A 101 -19.50 -13.02 16.71
CA LEU A 101 -20.92 -13.39 16.70
C LEU A 101 -21.11 -14.74 16.02
N ILE A 102 -21.45 -15.77 16.80
CA ILE A 102 -21.62 -17.15 16.31
C ILE A 102 -23.10 -17.37 15.97
N PHE A 103 -23.37 -17.97 14.81
CA PHE A 103 -24.73 -18.38 14.46
C PHE A 103 -25.19 -19.56 15.32
N SER A 104 -26.49 -19.62 15.61
CA SER A 104 -27.09 -20.74 16.36
C SER A 104 -26.95 -22.09 15.66
N ARG A 105 -26.68 -22.09 14.35
CA ARG A 105 -26.40 -23.26 13.52
C ARG A 105 -25.30 -22.92 12.52
N LEU A 106 -24.36 -23.84 12.33
CA LEU A 106 -23.38 -23.74 11.25
C LEU A 106 -24.10 -23.71 9.90
N ARG A 107 -23.62 -22.85 9.00
CA ARG A 107 -24.17 -22.71 7.65
C ARG A 107 -23.23 -23.37 6.64
N PRO A 108 -23.77 -23.97 5.57
CA PRO A 108 -22.94 -24.54 4.52
C PRO A 108 -22.13 -23.41 3.87
N PHE A 109 -20.85 -23.68 3.57
CA PHE A 109 -20.03 -22.75 2.81
C PHE A 109 -20.26 -22.98 1.31
N ASN A 110 -21.06 -22.12 0.69
CA ASN A 110 -21.29 -22.09 -0.75
C ASN A 110 -21.52 -20.65 -1.22
N GLU A 111 -21.49 -20.44 -2.54
CA GLU A 111 -21.61 -19.12 -3.17
C GLU A 111 -22.93 -18.41 -2.84
N TYR A 112 -24.03 -19.14 -2.71
CA TYR A 112 -25.35 -18.58 -2.39
C TYR A 112 -25.41 -18.04 -0.96
N GLU A 113 -24.88 -18.77 0.03
CA GLU A 113 -24.85 -18.29 1.42
C GLU A 113 -23.90 -17.10 1.57
N LEU A 114 -22.74 -17.10 0.90
CA LEU A 114 -21.83 -15.94 0.89
C LEU A 114 -22.50 -14.71 0.27
N HIS A 115 -23.16 -14.88 -0.87
CA HIS A 115 -23.89 -13.83 -1.55
C HIS A 115 -24.97 -13.21 -0.66
N ARG A 116 -25.75 -14.04 0.06
CA ARG A 116 -26.80 -13.56 0.99
C ARG A 116 -26.25 -12.89 2.25
N LEU A 117 -25.08 -13.32 2.72
CA LEU A 117 -24.45 -12.74 3.92
C LEU A 117 -23.67 -11.46 3.63
N ALA A 118 -23.13 -11.30 2.42
CA ALA A 118 -22.30 -10.17 2.05
C ALA A 118 -22.93 -8.79 2.35
N PRO A 119 -24.23 -8.52 2.08
CA PRO A 119 -24.85 -7.24 2.43
C PRO A 119 -24.85 -6.93 3.93
N ALA A 120 -24.94 -7.95 4.79
CA ALA A 120 -24.87 -7.80 6.24
C ALA A 120 -23.43 -7.75 6.76
N ALA A 121 -22.49 -8.35 6.03
CA ALA A 121 -21.08 -8.37 6.33
C ALA A 121 -20.35 -7.22 5.63
N ASP A 122 -20.67 -5.98 6.02
CA ASP A 122 -20.00 -4.77 5.51
C ASP A 122 -18.50 -4.98 5.38
N PHE A 123 -18.00 -4.82 4.15
CA PHE A 123 -16.62 -5.15 3.80
C PHE A 123 -15.63 -4.49 4.75
N TYR A 124 -15.88 -3.26 5.19
CA TYR A 124 -14.94 -2.49 5.99
C TYR A 124 -14.93 -2.84 7.47
N ARG A 125 -15.98 -3.51 7.96
CA ARG A 125 -16.20 -3.70 9.40
C ARG A 125 -16.27 -5.15 9.81
N THR A 126 -16.70 -6.01 8.90
CA THR A 126 -17.07 -7.39 9.22
C THR A 126 -16.28 -8.38 8.37
N LEU A 127 -15.98 -9.53 8.95
CA LEU A 127 -15.49 -10.72 8.28
C LEU A 127 -16.48 -11.86 8.48
N ILE A 128 -16.64 -12.70 7.46
CA ILE A 128 -17.37 -13.96 7.53
C ILE A 128 -16.41 -15.02 8.04
N GLY A 129 -16.76 -15.67 9.13
CA GLY A 129 -15.92 -16.68 9.77
C GLY A 129 -16.21 -18.08 9.28
N ILE A 130 -15.17 -18.78 8.82
CA ILE A 130 -15.26 -20.20 8.44
C ILE A 130 -14.33 -21.10 9.26
N THR A 131 -14.80 -22.31 9.50
CA THR A 131 -14.03 -23.43 10.06
C THR A 131 -13.84 -24.49 8.98
N LEU A 132 -12.78 -25.27 9.10
CA LEU A 132 -12.43 -26.37 8.20
C LEU A 132 -12.38 -27.69 9.00
N PRO A 133 -13.54 -28.30 9.34
CA PRO A 133 -13.58 -29.63 9.92
C PRO A 133 -12.94 -30.66 8.97
N PRO A 134 -12.22 -31.67 9.47
CA PRO A 134 -11.51 -32.66 8.65
C PRO A 134 -12.41 -33.43 7.66
N ASN A 135 -13.70 -33.61 7.99
CA ASN A 135 -14.60 -34.51 7.25
C ASN A 135 -15.81 -33.81 6.60
N ASP A 136 -16.15 -32.58 7.00
CA ASP A 136 -17.43 -31.95 6.65
C ASP A 136 -17.30 -30.77 5.67
N GLY A 137 -16.09 -30.55 5.14
CA GLY A 137 -15.78 -29.42 4.25
C GLY A 137 -15.92 -28.07 4.96
N ALA A 138 -15.67 -26.97 4.25
CA ALA A 138 -15.76 -25.64 4.86
C ALA A 138 -17.19 -25.33 5.37
N GLN A 139 -17.28 -24.71 6.55
CA GLN A 139 -18.56 -24.31 7.14
C GLN A 139 -18.46 -22.89 7.72
N ILE A 140 -19.53 -22.11 7.57
CA ILE A 140 -19.63 -20.76 8.11
C ILE A 140 -20.15 -20.85 9.55
N TRP A 141 -19.36 -20.36 10.50
CA TRP A 141 -19.73 -20.35 11.91
C TRP A 141 -20.38 -19.04 12.35
N GLY A 142 -20.17 -17.93 11.63
CA GLY A 142 -20.73 -16.64 12.01
C GLY A 142 -20.02 -15.44 11.40
N LEU A 143 -20.10 -14.31 12.11
CA LEU A 143 -19.53 -13.02 11.73
C LEU A 143 -18.53 -12.53 12.77
N LEU A 144 -17.52 -11.81 12.30
CA LEU A 144 -16.48 -11.22 13.13
C LEU A 144 -16.36 -9.73 12.81
N HIS A 145 -16.80 -8.88 13.73
CA HIS A 145 -16.72 -7.44 13.54
C HIS A 145 -15.36 -6.92 14.03
N SER A 146 -14.51 -6.51 13.10
CA SER A 146 -13.16 -5.95 13.32
C SER A 146 -13.13 -4.42 13.42
N GLY A 147 -14.22 -3.75 13.03
CA GLY A 147 -14.29 -2.28 12.94
C GLY A 147 -13.44 -1.74 11.79
N THR A 148 -13.29 -0.42 11.70
CA THR A 148 -12.61 0.24 10.57
C THR A 148 -11.13 0.54 10.84
N ARG A 149 -10.59 0.23 12.02
CA ARG A 149 -9.23 0.64 12.39
C ARG A 149 -8.14 0.00 11.53
N TRP A 150 -8.40 -1.19 10.97
CA TRP A 150 -7.49 -1.81 10.00
C TRP A 150 -7.34 -0.98 8.72
N MET A 151 -8.35 -0.18 8.35
CA MET A 151 -8.23 0.76 7.25
C MET A 151 -7.25 1.89 7.54
N HIS A 152 -6.97 2.23 8.81
CA HIS A 152 -5.93 3.22 9.09
C HIS A 152 -4.55 2.74 8.65
N ALA A 153 -4.25 1.43 8.70
CA ALA A 153 -2.99 0.91 8.15
C ALA A 153 -2.93 1.09 6.61
N VAL A 154 -4.07 0.97 5.93
CA VAL A 154 -4.22 1.17 4.47
C VAL A 154 -4.16 2.65 4.08
N TYR A 155 -4.76 3.52 4.90
CA TYR A 155 -4.73 4.98 4.78
C TYR A 155 -3.52 5.62 5.47
N GLY A 156 -2.46 4.85 5.77
CA GLY A 156 -1.21 5.33 6.35
C GLY A 156 -1.31 6.02 7.72
N GLY A 157 -2.42 5.89 8.45
CA GLY A 157 -2.69 6.52 9.75
C GLY A 157 -1.92 5.89 10.93
N ARG A 158 -1.76 6.68 12.00
CA ARG A 158 -1.01 6.30 13.21
C ARG A 158 -1.66 5.21 14.07
N LYS A 159 -2.97 4.99 13.97
CA LYS A 159 -3.68 4.07 14.88
C LYS A 159 -3.42 2.62 14.50
N THR A 160 -2.87 1.84 15.44
CA THR A 160 -2.72 0.38 15.29
C THR A 160 -4.07 -0.26 14.99
N SER A 161 -4.13 -1.03 13.91
CA SER A 161 -5.17 -2.04 13.77
C SER A 161 -5.01 -3.04 14.91
N PRO A 162 -6.09 -3.60 15.48
CA PRO A 162 -5.94 -4.89 16.15
C PRO A 162 -5.28 -5.85 15.14
N PRO A 163 -4.13 -6.47 15.48
CA PRO A 163 -3.47 -7.36 14.55
C PRO A 163 -4.45 -8.49 14.25
N LEU A 164 -4.78 -8.68 12.97
CA LEU A 164 -5.40 -9.93 12.57
C LEU A 164 -4.45 -11.04 12.99
N PRO A 165 -4.93 -12.07 13.69
CA PRO A 165 -4.07 -13.16 14.09
C PRO A 165 -3.51 -13.80 12.81
N VAL A 166 -2.34 -14.43 12.91
CA VAL A 166 -1.72 -15.11 11.77
C VAL A 166 -2.63 -16.27 11.33
N CYS A 167 -3.52 -15.98 10.38
CA CYS A 167 -4.44 -16.91 9.74
C CYS A 167 -4.79 -16.42 8.34
N LEU A 168 -5.31 -17.33 7.52
CA LEU A 168 -5.69 -17.02 6.15
C LEU A 168 -6.95 -16.14 6.13
N VAL A 169 -6.86 -15.05 5.38
CA VAL A 169 -7.96 -14.11 5.16
C VAL A 169 -8.13 -13.92 3.66
N VAL A 170 -9.36 -13.96 3.17
CA VAL A 170 -9.69 -13.76 1.75
C VAL A 170 -10.52 -12.49 1.61
N TYR A 171 -10.10 -11.60 0.73
CA TYR A 171 -10.84 -10.40 0.38
C TYR A 171 -11.46 -10.58 -0.99
N VAL A 172 -12.77 -10.36 -1.08
CA VAL A 172 -13.52 -10.31 -2.32
C VAL A 172 -14.05 -8.90 -2.49
N THR A 173 -13.60 -8.24 -3.55
CA THR A 173 -13.77 -6.78 -3.69
C THR A 173 -14.49 -6.36 -4.94
N GLY A 174 -14.72 -7.31 -5.83
CA GLY A 174 -15.39 -7.08 -7.08
C GLY A 174 -15.46 -8.37 -7.88
N ALA A 175 -16.14 -8.31 -9.02
CA ALA A 175 -16.31 -9.46 -9.89
C ALA A 175 -14.96 -10.04 -10.34
N GLY A 176 -14.67 -11.26 -9.89
CA GLY A 176 -13.43 -11.97 -10.20
C GLY A 176 -12.18 -11.38 -9.53
N GLN A 177 -12.34 -10.47 -8.56
CA GLN A 177 -11.26 -9.86 -7.80
C GLN A 177 -11.14 -10.50 -6.43
N ILE A 178 -10.05 -11.25 -6.21
CA ILE A 178 -9.79 -11.97 -4.97
C ILE A 178 -8.39 -11.67 -4.49
N SER A 179 -8.23 -11.41 -3.19
CA SER A 179 -6.92 -11.29 -2.56
C SER A 179 -6.81 -12.21 -1.36
N VAL A 180 -5.72 -12.96 -1.28
CA VAL A 180 -5.46 -13.89 -0.18
C VAL A 180 -4.35 -13.33 0.69
N CYS A 181 -4.59 -13.31 2.00
CA CYS A 181 -3.71 -12.71 2.99
C CYS A 181 -3.44 -13.67 4.13
N ILE A 182 -2.34 -13.45 4.85
CA ILE A 182 -2.10 -14.03 6.17
C ILE A 182 -1.96 -12.88 7.16
N GLY A 183 -2.86 -12.84 8.14
CA GLY A 183 -3.00 -11.66 9.00
C GLY A 183 -3.30 -10.42 8.15
N SER A 184 -2.45 -9.40 8.23
CA SER A 184 -2.55 -8.17 7.44
C SER A 184 -1.80 -8.21 6.10
N GLU A 185 -0.97 -9.22 5.87
CA GLU A 185 -0.07 -9.29 4.72
C GLU A 185 -0.74 -10.02 3.57
N ILE A 186 -0.84 -9.38 2.41
CA ILE A 186 -1.34 -10.03 1.19
C ILE A 186 -0.25 -11.02 0.70
N ILE A 187 -0.64 -12.21 0.28
CA ILE A 187 0.24 -13.21 -0.34
C ILE A 187 0.19 -13.08 -1.86
N ALA A 188 -1.03 -13.03 -2.40
CA ALA A 188 -1.32 -12.97 -3.82
C ALA A 188 -2.74 -12.46 -4.02
N SER A 189 -2.98 -11.86 -5.19
CA SER A 189 -4.28 -11.38 -5.63
C SER A 189 -4.53 -11.84 -7.06
N LEU A 190 -5.78 -12.16 -7.38
CA LEU A 190 -6.26 -12.47 -8.72
C LEU A 190 -7.19 -11.33 -9.15
N ASN A 191 -6.76 -10.55 -10.13
CA ASN A 191 -7.50 -9.41 -10.67
C ASN A 191 -7.52 -9.50 -12.20
N GLY A 192 -8.69 -9.50 -12.82
CA GLY A 192 -8.81 -9.52 -14.29
C GLY A 192 -8.15 -10.73 -14.97
N GLY A 193 -8.06 -11.87 -14.27
CA GLY A 193 -7.37 -13.06 -14.77
C GLY A 193 -5.85 -12.98 -14.69
N GLN A 194 -5.28 -12.07 -13.90
CA GLN A 194 -3.84 -11.99 -13.64
C GLN A 194 -3.57 -12.19 -12.14
N ILE A 195 -2.56 -13.00 -11.83
CA ILE A 195 -2.09 -13.20 -10.46
C ILE A 195 -1.02 -12.15 -10.15
N ASN A 196 -1.38 -11.20 -9.29
CA ASN A 196 -0.50 -10.15 -8.82
C ASN A 196 -0.03 -10.48 -7.42
N CYS A 197 1.27 -10.31 -7.19
CA CYS A 197 1.83 -10.40 -5.86
C CYS A 197 2.00 -9.00 -5.29
N PRO A 198 1.73 -8.78 -4.00
CA PRO A 198 2.33 -7.68 -3.23
C PRO A 198 3.82 -8.01 -2.99
N SER A 199 4.56 -8.25 -4.06
CA SER A 199 6.02 -8.37 -3.99
C SER A 199 6.70 -7.05 -4.32
N LEU A 200 5.94 -6.01 -4.68
CA LEU A 200 6.47 -4.71 -5.04
C LEU A 200 5.96 -3.66 -4.07
N ASP A 201 6.47 -3.70 -2.83
CA ASP A 201 6.49 -2.45 -2.08
C ASP A 201 7.65 -1.59 -2.59
N VAL A 202 7.42 -0.93 -3.72
CA VAL A 202 8.44 -0.19 -4.46
C VAL A 202 9.07 0.88 -3.57
N PHE A 203 8.32 1.42 -2.60
CA PHE A 203 8.81 2.38 -1.61
C PHE A 203 9.95 1.84 -0.72
N ASN A 204 10.05 0.51 -0.55
CA ASN A 204 11.16 -0.13 0.15
C ASN A 204 12.36 -0.44 -0.77
N SER A 205 12.31 -0.07 -2.05
CA SER A 205 13.40 -0.34 -2.98
C SER A 205 14.65 0.49 -2.66
N GLN A 206 15.81 -0.07 -3.00
CA GLN A 206 17.08 0.64 -2.85
C GLN A 206 17.16 1.86 -3.76
N TRP A 207 16.56 1.79 -4.95
CA TRP A 207 16.57 2.91 -5.88
C TRP A 207 15.70 4.09 -5.42
N ILE A 208 14.56 3.85 -4.74
CA ILE A 208 13.77 4.95 -4.13
C ILE A 208 14.59 5.57 -3.00
N SER A 209 15.15 4.75 -2.13
CA SER A 209 16.00 5.19 -1.01
C SER A 209 17.16 6.05 -1.50
N LYS A 210 17.86 5.61 -2.55
CA LYS A 210 18.94 6.37 -3.20
C LYS A 210 18.44 7.66 -3.84
N SER A 211 17.27 7.63 -4.48
CA SER A 211 16.68 8.80 -5.14
C SER A 211 16.25 9.90 -4.19
N LEU A 212 16.02 9.57 -2.91
CA LEU A 212 15.58 10.51 -1.87
C LEU A 212 16.66 10.75 -0.80
N ALA A 213 17.82 10.10 -0.90
CA ALA A 213 18.88 10.14 0.11
C ALA A 213 19.34 11.56 0.47
N MET A 214 19.45 12.44 -0.52
CA MET A 214 19.84 13.85 -0.31
C MET A 214 18.77 14.62 0.48
N VAL A 215 17.50 14.40 0.18
CA VAL A 215 16.38 15.04 0.91
C VAL A 215 16.30 14.52 2.35
N HIS A 216 16.52 13.22 2.53
CA HIS A 216 16.56 12.60 3.86
C HIS A 216 17.70 13.17 4.71
N SER A 217 18.92 13.28 4.15
CA SER A 217 20.07 13.83 4.88
C SER A 217 19.87 15.29 5.27
N GLU A 218 19.30 16.13 4.39
CA GLU A 218 18.93 17.51 4.71
C GLU A 218 17.93 17.59 5.87
N THR A 219 16.92 16.70 5.87
CA THR A 219 15.89 16.67 6.91
C THR A 219 16.46 16.24 8.25
N LEU A 220 17.33 15.23 8.26
CA LEU A 220 18.05 14.79 9.44
C LEU A 220 18.98 15.89 10.00
N GLU A 221 19.65 16.63 9.12
CA GLU A 221 20.52 17.74 9.51
C GLU A 221 19.74 18.90 10.14
N MET A 222 18.55 19.23 9.63
CA MET A 222 17.68 20.20 10.27
C MET A 222 17.19 19.73 11.64
N HIS A 223 16.85 18.45 11.78
CA HIS A 223 16.52 17.85 13.07
C HIS A 223 17.70 17.93 14.06
N ARG A 224 18.93 17.62 13.61
CA ARG A 224 20.14 17.73 14.42
C ARG A 224 20.38 19.14 14.92
N LYS A 225 20.28 20.15 14.03
CA LYS A 225 20.39 21.57 14.41
C LYS A 225 19.32 21.98 15.41
N ALA A 226 18.08 21.52 15.25
CA ALA A 226 16.99 21.80 16.19
C ALA A 226 17.27 21.18 17.57
N ARG A 227 17.80 19.94 17.60
CA ARG A 227 18.21 19.26 18.83
C ARG A 227 19.29 20.04 19.57
N GLU A 228 20.34 20.46 18.86
CA GLU A 228 21.46 21.24 19.41
C GLU A 228 20.99 22.59 19.97
N ALA A 229 20.07 23.26 19.28
CA ALA A 229 19.52 24.55 19.73
C ALA A 229 18.55 24.44 20.92
N SER A 230 17.96 23.26 21.17
CA SER A 230 16.90 23.10 22.17
C SER A 230 17.36 23.25 23.63
N GLY A 231 18.62 22.93 23.91
CA GLY A 231 19.15 22.83 25.28
C GLY A 231 18.50 21.76 26.16
N ARG A 232 17.61 20.91 25.61
CA ARG A 232 16.92 19.83 26.32
C ARG A 232 17.50 18.47 25.94
N VAL A 233 17.33 17.48 26.81
CA VAL A 233 17.67 16.09 26.47
C VAL A 233 16.61 15.55 25.53
N TRP A 234 17.00 15.23 24.30
CA TRP A 234 16.16 14.54 23.32
C TRP A 234 16.65 13.11 23.14
N ALA A 235 15.74 12.17 22.92
CA ALA A 235 16.05 10.79 22.54
C ALA A 235 16.68 10.73 21.14
N ASN A 236 17.35 9.62 20.84
CA ASN A 236 17.79 9.34 19.48
C ASN A 236 16.60 8.87 18.65
N LEU A 237 16.47 9.39 17.43
CA LEU A 237 15.51 8.87 16.47
C LEU A 237 16.16 7.77 15.64
N ASP A 238 15.36 6.76 15.31
CA ASP A 238 15.67 5.85 14.22
C ASP A 238 15.99 6.68 12.95
N PRO A 239 17.16 6.49 12.31
CA PRO A 239 17.56 7.24 11.12
C PRO A 239 16.54 7.20 9.97
N ASP A 240 15.80 6.10 9.86
CA ASP A 240 14.82 5.92 8.78
C ASP A 240 13.44 6.49 9.12
N PHE A 241 13.21 6.97 10.35
CA PHE A 241 11.91 7.44 10.82
C PHE A 241 11.31 8.55 9.94
N GLY A 242 12.12 9.55 9.58
CA GLY A 242 11.67 10.65 8.71
C GLY A 242 11.30 10.17 7.30
N SER A 243 12.08 9.23 6.76
CA SER A 243 11.85 8.60 5.47
C SER A 243 10.52 7.83 5.47
N TYR A 244 10.29 7.01 6.51
CA TYR A 244 9.02 6.29 6.67
C TYR A 244 7.83 7.24 6.75
N LEU A 245 7.92 8.33 7.52
CA LEU A 245 6.83 9.29 7.63
C LEU A 245 6.50 9.93 6.27
N GLY A 246 7.53 10.30 5.49
CA GLY A 246 7.35 10.82 4.14
C GLY A 246 6.67 9.81 3.21
N GLN A 247 7.14 8.56 3.19
CA GLN A 247 6.53 7.50 2.38
C GLN A 247 5.07 7.24 2.74
N GLN A 248 4.75 7.16 4.03
CA GLN A 248 3.38 6.94 4.49
C GLN A 248 2.44 8.04 4.05
N ALA A 249 2.93 9.27 4.02
CA ALA A 249 2.11 10.38 3.60
C ALA A 249 1.99 10.50 2.06
N VAL A 250 2.95 9.99 1.27
CA VAL A 250 2.73 9.73 -0.18
C VAL A 250 1.67 8.63 -0.39
N ARG A 251 1.73 7.53 0.37
CA ARG A 251 0.71 6.47 0.31
C ARG A 251 -0.68 7.01 0.66
N ARG A 252 -0.78 7.90 1.65
CA ARG A 252 -2.02 8.62 1.98
C ARG A 252 -2.57 9.36 0.78
N ILE A 253 -1.75 10.18 0.11
CA ILE A 253 -2.18 10.93 -1.08
C ILE A 253 -2.69 9.95 -2.16
N ILE A 254 -1.92 8.92 -2.48
CA ILE A 254 -2.30 7.89 -3.46
C ILE A 254 -3.65 7.27 -3.12
N SER A 255 -3.84 6.88 -1.86
CA SER A 255 -5.06 6.24 -1.41
C SER A 255 -6.26 7.17 -1.46
N VAL A 256 -6.12 8.45 -1.10
CA VAL A 256 -7.21 9.43 -1.18
C VAL A 256 -7.62 9.70 -2.63
N ILE A 257 -6.65 9.82 -3.55
CA ILE A 257 -6.93 9.98 -4.98
C ILE A 257 -7.69 8.77 -5.52
N ARG A 258 -7.24 7.57 -5.16
CA ARG A 258 -7.86 6.31 -5.60
C ARG A 258 -9.31 6.17 -5.13
N ASN A 259 -9.57 6.44 -3.85
CA ASN A 259 -10.92 6.43 -3.27
C ASN A 259 -11.86 7.46 -3.91
N SER A 260 -11.32 8.49 -4.57
CA SER A 260 -12.12 9.53 -5.22
C SER A 260 -12.55 9.14 -6.65
N HIS A 261 -12.07 8.00 -7.18
CA HIS A 261 -12.42 7.45 -8.51
C HIS A 261 -12.22 8.41 -9.72
N HIS A 262 -11.35 9.42 -9.60
CA HIS A 262 -11.09 10.40 -10.68
C HIS A 262 -9.78 10.14 -11.45
N GLY A 263 -8.99 9.15 -11.02
CA GLY A 263 -7.62 8.94 -11.47
C GLY A 263 -6.73 10.15 -11.16
N GLY A 264 -5.42 10.01 -11.29
CA GLY A 264 -4.50 11.11 -10.98
C GLY A 264 -3.10 10.88 -11.52
N LEU A 265 -2.35 11.96 -11.64
CA LEU A 265 -0.92 11.93 -11.95
C LEU A 265 -0.18 12.81 -10.96
N LEU A 266 0.66 12.20 -10.13
CA LEU A 266 1.62 12.92 -9.29
C LEU A 266 2.97 12.90 -9.99
N VAL A 267 3.65 14.04 -10.04
CA VAL A 267 4.99 14.16 -10.60
C VAL A 267 5.93 14.68 -9.52
N TYR A 268 6.91 13.85 -9.17
CA TYR A 268 7.99 14.21 -8.24
C TYR A 268 9.24 14.60 -9.03
N LEU A 269 9.66 15.85 -8.89
CA LEU A 269 10.82 16.40 -9.58
C LEU A 269 12.04 16.52 -8.66
N PRO A 270 13.26 16.32 -9.17
CA PRO A 270 14.47 16.71 -8.44
C PRO A 270 14.43 18.21 -8.14
N GLU A 271 14.96 18.58 -6.97
CA GLU A 271 14.84 19.94 -6.46
C GLU A 271 15.56 20.97 -7.35
N GLU A 272 16.67 20.55 -7.94
CA GLU A 272 17.51 21.36 -8.83
C GLU A 272 16.74 21.84 -10.08
N MET A 273 15.70 21.10 -10.47
CA MET A 273 14.86 21.41 -11.63
C MET A 273 13.64 22.25 -11.29
N THR A 274 13.30 22.41 -10.02
CA THR A 274 12.10 23.13 -9.57
C THR A 274 12.04 24.55 -10.16
N ALA A 275 13.15 25.29 -10.14
CA ALA A 275 13.22 26.66 -10.65
C ALA A 275 13.08 26.77 -12.18
N GLU A 276 13.52 25.75 -12.92
CA GLU A 276 13.36 25.68 -14.38
C GLU A 276 11.91 25.34 -14.76
N ILE A 277 11.30 24.38 -14.07
CA ILE A 277 9.97 23.85 -14.39
C ILE A 277 8.84 24.84 -14.05
N ILE A 278 9.02 25.70 -13.04
CA ILE A 278 8.05 26.75 -12.71
C ILE A 278 7.96 27.80 -13.83
N LYS A 279 9.07 28.07 -14.51
CA LYS A 279 9.12 29.02 -15.63
C LYS A 279 8.64 28.36 -16.92
N GLU A 280 8.53 29.15 -17.98
CA GLU A 280 8.34 28.60 -19.32
C GLU A 280 9.50 27.64 -19.66
N ASN A 281 9.15 26.40 -19.95
CA ASN A 281 10.08 25.33 -20.22
C ASN A 281 9.47 24.38 -21.27
N ARG A 282 10.30 23.51 -21.83
CA ARG A 282 9.88 22.56 -22.88
C ARG A 282 9.26 21.26 -22.36
N TYR A 283 9.29 21.01 -21.05
CA TYR A 283 8.91 19.72 -20.46
C TYR A 283 7.44 19.70 -20.06
N MET A 284 6.94 20.76 -19.44
CA MET A 284 5.55 20.88 -19.01
C MET A 284 5.14 22.33 -18.79
N SER A 285 3.83 22.57 -18.84
CA SER A 285 3.21 23.81 -18.36
C SER A 285 2.42 23.54 -17.09
N ILE A 286 2.52 24.40 -16.09
CA ILE A 286 1.73 24.30 -14.84
C ILE A 286 0.74 25.45 -14.83
N LYS A 287 -0.56 25.14 -14.96
CA LYS A 287 -1.63 26.15 -15.05
C LYS A 287 -1.83 26.91 -13.74
N TYR A 288 -1.80 26.20 -12.61
CA TYR A 288 -2.02 26.78 -11.28
C TYR A 288 -0.77 26.60 -10.44
N GLN A 289 0.12 27.59 -10.48
CA GLN A 289 1.38 27.59 -9.75
C GLN A 289 1.20 28.22 -8.37
N PHE A 290 1.89 27.66 -7.36
CA PHE A 290 1.97 28.26 -6.04
C PHE A 290 3.22 29.13 -5.90
N LEU A 291 3.06 30.28 -5.23
CA LEU A 291 4.17 31.13 -4.84
C LEU A 291 5.04 30.46 -3.77
N GLU A 292 6.30 30.85 -3.72
CA GLU A 292 7.27 30.35 -2.75
C GLU A 292 7.03 30.96 -1.37
N PHE A 293 6.26 30.25 -0.54
CA PHE A 293 6.03 30.53 0.87
C PHE A 293 6.15 29.25 1.70
N GLU A 294 6.23 29.37 3.03
CA GLU A 294 6.27 28.21 3.94
C GLU A 294 5.12 27.23 3.71
N SER A 295 3.93 27.74 3.35
CA SER A 295 2.76 26.92 3.05
C SER A 295 3.00 25.88 1.95
N ARG A 296 3.92 26.16 1.03
CA ARG A 296 4.35 25.23 -0.04
C ARG A 296 5.12 24.03 0.50
N GLN A 297 5.87 24.25 1.57
CA GLN A 297 6.77 23.30 2.23
C GLN A 297 6.14 22.65 3.47
N ARG A 298 4.85 22.92 3.73
CA ARG A 298 4.15 22.55 4.96
C ARG A 298 4.31 21.08 5.32
N PHE A 299 4.35 20.19 4.33
CA PHE A 299 4.56 18.76 4.56
C PHE A 299 5.92 18.47 5.19
N ARG A 300 6.99 19.02 4.63
CA ARG A 300 8.36 18.94 5.17
C ARG A 300 8.43 19.56 6.57
N THR A 301 7.79 20.71 6.77
CA THR A 301 7.70 21.37 8.08
C THR A 301 7.03 20.46 9.12
N LEU A 302 5.91 19.83 8.76
CA LEU A 302 5.18 18.92 9.66
C LEU A 302 6.00 17.66 9.99
N THR A 303 6.68 17.07 9.00
CA THR A 303 7.60 15.94 9.21
C THR A 303 8.69 16.29 10.23
N LEU A 304 9.35 17.44 10.07
CA LEU A 304 10.35 17.91 11.04
C LEU A 304 9.75 18.14 12.43
N LYS A 305 8.54 18.72 12.51
CA LYS A 305 7.85 18.90 13.80
C LYS A 305 7.55 17.57 14.47
N VAL A 306 7.12 16.55 13.73
CA VAL A 306 6.89 15.19 14.27
C VAL A 306 8.21 14.61 14.78
N MET A 307 9.28 14.67 13.99
CA MET A 307 10.61 14.19 14.40
C MET A 307 11.07 14.87 15.69
N ASN A 308 11.07 16.20 15.75
CA ASN A 308 11.48 16.96 16.94
C ASN A 308 10.61 16.60 18.16
N THR A 309 9.28 16.58 17.98
CA THR A 309 8.34 16.29 19.08
C THR A 309 8.51 14.86 19.60
N MET A 310 8.76 13.89 18.73
CA MET A 310 9.05 12.51 19.14
C MET A 310 10.35 12.42 19.95
N ALA A 311 11.41 13.07 19.48
CA ALA A 311 12.69 13.09 20.17
C ALA A 311 12.59 13.79 21.54
N GLU A 312 11.81 14.88 21.62
CA GLU A 312 11.55 15.63 22.85
C GLU A 312 10.76 14.82 23.89
N ILE A 313 9.62 14.24 23.51
CA ILE A 313 8.72 13.52 24.44
C ILE A 313 9.43 12.31 25.06
N HIS A 314 10.28 11.65 24.28
CA HIS A 314 10.96 10.44 24.71
C HIS A 314 12.35 10.69 25.28
N GLY A 315 12.80 11.94 25.33
CA GLY A 315 14.07 12.31 25.96
C GLY A 315 14.06 12.05 27.46
N ASP A 316 14.93 11.14 27.91
CA ASP A 316 15.14 10.86 29.33
C ASP A 316 16.63 11.08 29.67
N PRO A 317 16.98 11.99 30.59
CA PRO A 317 18.36 12.17 31.05
C PRO A 317 18.99 10.89 31.61
N ARG A 318 18.18 9.92 32.07
CA ARG A 318 18.64 8.64 32.61
C ARG A 318 18.92 7.61 31.53
N ASP A 319 18.37 7.79 30.33
CA ASP A 319 18.63 6.95 29.16
C ASP A 319 18.78 7.79 27.88
N PRO A 320 19.92 8.50 27.74
CA PRO A 320 20.18 9.34 26.56
C PRO A 320 20.37 8.52 25.27
N ALA A 321 20.63 7.22 25.39
CA ALA A 321 20.87 6.33 24.28
C ALA A 321 19.57 5.73 23.70
N LYS A 322 18.43 5.92 24.38
CA LYS A 322 17.13 5.43 23.94
C LYS A 322 16.86 5.80 22.49
N MET A 323 16.62 4.77 21.69
CA MET A 323 16.21 4.92 20.30
C MET A 323 14.69 4.83 20.19
N VAL A 324 14.12 5.73 19.41
CA VAL A 324 12.69 5.94 19.25
C VAL A 324 12.39 5.94 17.75
N GLY A 325 11.41 5.16 17.31
CA GLY A 325 11.13 5.00 15.89
C GLY A 325 9.64 4.90 15.59
N TRP A 326 9.34 4.15 14.54
CA TRP A 326 7.98 4.01 14.03
C TRP A 326 7.00 3.43 15.06
N GLN A 327 7.43 2.45 15.86
CA GLN A 327 6.57 1.79 16.84
C GLN A 327 6.11 2.75 17.95
N GLU A 328 7.02 3.57 18.49
CA GLU A 328 6.69 4.59 19.48
C GLU A 328 5.80 5.67 18.87
N TYR A 329 6.03 6.04 17.61
CA TYR A 329 5.16 6.99 16.91
C TYR A 329 3.74 6.44 16.86
N VAL A 330 3.53 5.26 16.29
CA VAL A 330 2.21 4.62 16.11
C VAL A 330 1.49 4.41 17.45
N THR A 331 2.21 4.00 18.50
CA THR A 331 1.60 3.69 19.81
C THR A 331 1.46 4.88 20.75
N SER A 332 2.09 6.03 20.45
CA SER A 332 2.08 7.15 21.38
C SER A 332 0.69 7.78 21.52
N LYS A 333 0.35 8.10 22.77
CA LYS A 333 -0.92 8.72 23.17
C LYS A 333 -0.80 10.23 23.38
N ASN A 334 0.32 10.81 22.94
CA ASN A 334 0.57 12.24 23.11
C ASN A 334 -0.28 13.07 22.14
N ASP A 335 -1.00 14.05 22.68
CA ASP A 335 -1.92 14.92 21.94
C ASP A 335 -1.20 15.77 20.88
N SER A 336 0.01 16.26 21.15
CA SER A 336 0.80 17.03 20.18
C SER A 336 1.15 16.20 18.95
N ILE A 337 1.53 14.92 19.14
CA ILE A 337 1.77 14.03 17.99
C ILE A 337 0.46 13.72 17.26
N ALA A 338 -0.67 13.59 17.97
CA ALA A 338 -1.97 13.36 17.33
C ALA A 338 -2.38 14.55 16.44
N LEU A 339 -2.22 15.78 16.92
CA LEU A 339 -2.47 17.00 16.14
C LEU A 339 -1.55 17.13 14.92
N LEU A 340 -0.27 16.75 15.06
CA LEU A 340 0.66 16.76 13.93
C LEU A 340 0.31 15.69 12.88
N ASP A 341 -0.11 14.50 13.32
CA ASP A 341 -0.56 13.43 12.40
C ASP A 341 -1.83 13.83 11.64
N GLU A 342 -2.78 14.47 12.33
CA GLU A 342 -3.98 15.06 11.73
C GLU A 342 -3.62 16.15 10.70
N ALA A 343 -2.68 17.04 11.04
CA ALA A 343 -2.21 18.05 10.09
C ALA A 343 -1.55 17.45 8.84
N ILE A 344 -0.79 16.36 8.98
CA ILE A 344 -0.22 15.62 7.83
C ILE A 344 -1.34 14.99 7.00
N PHE A 345 -2.35 14.43 7.66
CA PHE A 345 -3.52 13.84 7.01
C PHE A 345 -4.31 14.87 6.19
N ASP A 346 -4.56 16.05 6.75
CA ASP A 346 -5.27 17.13 6.05
C ASP A 346 -4.48 17.64 4.84
N VAL A 347 -3.16 17.77 4.96
CA VAL A 347 -2.31 18.16 3.81
C VAL A 347 -2.36 17.09 2.71
N ALA A 348 -2.36 15.80 3.07
CA ALA A 348 -2.49 14.73 2.08
C ALA A 348 -3.85 14.79 1.36
N HIS A 349 -4.95 15.06 2.08
CA HIS A 349 -6.28 15.24 1.48
C HIS A 349 -6.34 16.45 0.56
N PHE A 350 -5.74 17.57 0.98
CA PHE A 350 -5.64 18.76 0.17
C PHE A 350 -4.89 18.51 -1.14
N ILE A 351 -3.72 17.88 -1.09
CA ILE A 351 -2.93 17.53 -2.30
C ILE A 351 -3.73 16.58 -3.19
N ALA A 352 -4.38 15.57 -2.62
CA ALA A 352 -5.20 14.64 -3.38
C ALA A 352 -6.37 15.34 -4.09
N ALA A 353 -7.04 16.30 -3.44
CA ALA A 353 -8.13 17.06 -4.05
C ALA A 353 -7.67 17.86 -5.28
N LEU A 354 -6.42 18.32 -5.32
CA LEU A 354 -5.86 19.03 -6.48
C LEU A 354 -5.76 18.14 -7.73
N SER A 355 -5.68 16.81 -7.55
CA SER A 355 -5.64 15.85 -8.66
C SER A 355 -6.97 15.72 -9.40
N ALA A 356 -8.07 16.24 -8.85
CA ALA A 356 -9.37 16.26 -9.51
C ALA A 356 -9.38 17.19 -10.74
N VAL A 357 -8.43 18.12 -10.83
CA VAL A 357 -8.21 18.94 -12.03
C VAL A 357 -7.40 18.14 -13.04
N ASP A 358 -7.84 18.13 -14.30
CA ASP A 358 -7.15 17.40 -15.35
C ASP A 358 -5.70 17.91 -15.55
N GLY A 359 -4.75 16.99 -15.44
CA GLY A 359 -3.33 17.25 -15.44
C GLY A 359 -2.61 16.61 -14.26
N ALA A 360 -1.33 16.96 -14.10
CA ALA A 360 -0.48 16.51 -13.02
C ALA A 360 -0.53 17.45 -11.81
N VAL A 361 -0.45 16.87 -10.62
CA VAL A 361 0.00 17.58 -9.41
C VAL A 361 1.51 17.48 -9.35
N VAL A 362 2.18 18.64 -9.32
CA VAL A 362 3.64 18.71 -9.42
C VAL A 362 4.21 19.01 -8.04
N ILE A 363 5.11 18.13 -7.58
CA ILE A 363 5.71 18.16 -6.24
C ILE A 363 7.23 18.03 -6.41
N SER A 364 8.04 18.73 -5.63
CA SER A 364 9.49 18.42 -5.58
C SER A 364 9.76 17.21 -4.68
N LYS A 365 10.92 16.56 -4.84
CA LYS A 365 11.36 15.49 -3.95
C LYS A 365 11.50 15.95 -2.48
N ARG A 366 11.66 17.26 -2.24
CA ARG A 366 11.61 17.88 -0.90
C ARG A 366 10.18 17.98 -0.33
N GLN A 367 9.18 17.40 -0.99
CA GLN A 367 7.76 17.46 -0.64
C GLN A 367 7.19 18.89 -0.71
N GLU A 368 7.71 19.70 -1.63
CA GLU A 368 7.17 21.03 -1.89
C GLU A 368 6.09 20.97 -2.97
N LEU A 369 4.90 21.49 -2.69
CA LEU A 369 3.79 21.50 -3.63
C LEU A 369 3.99 22.63 -4.66
N LEU A 370 4.42 22.30 -5.87
CA LEU A 370 4.78 23.31 -6.87
C LEU A 370 3.56 23.94 -7.55
N GLY A 371 2.56 23.12 -7.82
CA GLY A 371 1.32 23.51 -8.49
C GLY A 371 0.51 22.31 -8.98
N PHE A 372 -0.59 22.57 -9.67
CA PHE A 372 -1.47 21.55 -10.22
C PHE A 372 -2.05 21.95 -11.59
N GLY A 373 -2.71 21.00 -12.27
CA GLY A 373 -3.10 21.16 -13.67
C GLY A 373 -1.88 21.19 -14.59
N GLY A 374 -0.84 20.41 -14.26
CA GLY A 374 0.37 20.29 -15.04
C GLY A 374 0.13 19.51 -16.34
N VAL A 375 0.41 20.10 -17.48
CA VAL A 375 0.33 19.43 -18.79
C VAL A 375 1.75 19.15 -19.28
N ILE A 376 2.09 17.86 -19.33
CA ILE A 376 3.38 17.40 -19.87
C ILE A 376 3.37 17.62 -21.39
N SER A 377 4.46 18.20 -21.91
CA SER A 377 4.56 18.61 -23.30
C SER A 377 4.45 17.41 -24.25
N GLY A 378 3.67 17.59 -25.32
CA GLY A 378 3.53 16.62 -26.41
C GLY A 378 4.75 16.56 -27.32
N ASP A 379 5.62 17.57 -27.29
CA ASP A 379 6.85 17.65 -28.09
C ASP A 379 7.97 16.77 -27.53
N LEU A 380 7.76 16.15 -26.36
CA LEU A 380 8.69 15.16 -25.82
C LEU A 380 8.62 13.86 -26.63
N ASP A 381 9.78 13.26 -26.88
CA ASP A 381 9.92 12.03 -27.65
C ASP A 381 8.97 10.95 -27.14
N SER A 382 8.20 10.37 -28.06
CA SER A 382 7.34 9.24 -27.74
C SER A 382 8.19 8.03 -27.34
N VAL A 383 7.85 7.44 -26.20
CA VAL A 383 8.44 6.17 -25.76
C VAL A 383 7.65 5.05 -26.40
N GLY A 384 8.23 4.26 -27.31
CA GLY A 384 7.51 3.16 -27.98
C GLY A 384 7.37 1.90 -27.11
N MET A 385 8.41 1.58 -26.36
CA MET A 385 8.49 0.42 -25.47
C MET A 385 8.89 0.87 -24.07
N VAL A 386 8.20 0.33 -23.06
CA VAL A 386 8.54 0.52 -21.64
C VAL A 386 8.84 -0.84 -21.00
N ALA A 387 9.61 -0.83 -19.93
CA ALA A 387 9.87 -2.01 -19.12
C ALA A 387 8.85 -2.12 -17.98
N HIS A 388 8.14 -3.23 -17.88
CA HIS A 388 7.34 -3.57 -16.72
C HIS A 388 8.22 -4.33 -15.73
N ALA A 389 8.43 -3.79 -14.53
CA ALA A 389 9.25 -4.42 -13.51
C ALA A 389 8.52 -5.53 -12.75
N LEU A 390 9.19 -6.68 -12.60
CA LEU A 390 8.68 -7.88 -11.92
C LEU A 390 9.32 -8.09 -10.52
N ASP A 391 10.16 -7.16 -10.07
CA ASP A 391 10.76 -7.06 -8.73
C ASP A 391 10.97 -5.58 -8.33
N THR A 392 11.11 -5.31 -7.03
CA THR A 392 11.17 -3.93 -6.48
C THR A 392 12.34 -3.14 -7.03
N GLU A 393 13.41 -3.83 -7.40
CA GLU A 393 14.64 -3.24 -7.90
C GLU A 393 14.66 -3.10 -9.42
N GLY A 394 13.62 -3.57 -10.14
CA GLY A 394 13.57 -3.50 -11.60
C GLY A 394 14.70 -4.26 -12.27
N THR A 395 15.20 -5.34 -11.63
CA THR A 395 16.27 -6.18 -12.18
C THR A 395 15.75 -7.19 -13.20
N ARG A 396 14.50 -7.62 -13.04
CA ARG A 396 13.73 -8.45 -13.97
C ARG A 396 12.61 -7.59 -14.52
N THR A 397 12.55 -7.51 -15.84
CA THR A 397 11.56 -6.70 -16.53
C THR A 397 11.03 -7.43 -17.75
N GLU A 398 9.79 -7.14 -18.14
CA GLU A 398 9.24 -7.54 -19.43
C GLU A 398 8.95 -6.31 -20.30
N PRO A 399 9.15 -6.41 -21.63
CA PRO A 399 8.90 -5.29 -22.53
C PRO A 399 7.40 -5.15 -22.84
N VAL A 400 6.87 -3.94 -22.72
CA VAL A 400 5.45 -3.62 -22.95
C VAL A 400 5.34 -2.42 -23.91
N LEU A 401 4.40 -2.51 -24.86
CA LEU A 401 4.08 -1.42 -25.78
C LEU A 401 3.40 -0.27 -25.03
N SER A 402 3.91 0.94 -25.20
CA SER A 402 3.36 2.14 -24.51
C SER A 402 1.98 2.57 -25.03
N GLU A 403 1.57 2.10 -26.20
CA GLU A 403 0.28 2.44 -26.81
C GLU A 403 -0.90 1.75 -26.12
N ALA A 404 -0.64 0.65 -25.39
CA ALA A 404 -1.64 -0.13 -24.68
C ALA A 404 -2.25 0.60 -23.47
N VAL A 405 -1.73 1.77 -23.09
CA VAL A 405 -2.13 2.52 -21.90
C VAL A 405 -2.70 3.91 -22.21
N GLY A 406 -3.44 4.45 -21.23
CA GLY A 406 -4.09 5.76 -21.33
C GLY A 406 -3.12 6.95 -21.43
N THR A 407 -3.67 8.13 -21.71
CA THR A 407 -2.93 9.38 -21.95
C THR A 407 -2.02 9.79 -20.79
N ARG A 408 -2.48 9.64 -19.54
CA ARG A 408 -1.70 9.96 -18.32
C ARG A 408 -0.43 9.10 -18.18
N HIS A 409 -0.54 7.81 -18.50
CA HIS A 409 0.61 6.90 -18.50
C HIS A 409 1.64 7.31 -19.55
N ARG A 410 1.19 7.54 -20.79
CA ARG A 410 2.07 7.99 -21.87
C ARG A 410 2.76 9.32 -21.55
N ALA A 411 2.04 10.25 -20.91
CA ALA A 411 2.60 11.51 -20.46
C ALA A 411 3.70 11.29 -19.41
N ALA A 412 3.45 10.43 -18.41
CA ALA A 412 4.47 10.07 -17.41
C ALA A 412 5.70 9.40 -18.06
N TYR A 413 5.50 8.50 -19.03
CA TYR A 413 6.61 7.85 -19.75
C TYR A 413 7.49 8.85 -20.50
N ARG A 414 6.89 9.79 -21.25
CA ARG A 414 7.63 10.86 -21.94
C ARG A 414 8.42 11.72 -20.97
N LEU A 415 7.81 12.08 -19.84
CA LEU A 415 8.48 12.90 -18.85
C LEU A 415 9.67 12.18 -18.23
N CYS A 416 9.49 10.94 -17.77
CA CYS A 416 10.57 10.15 -17.16
C CYS A 416 11.68 9.80 -18.16
N GLN A 417 11.35 9.60 -19.45
CA GLN A 417 12.33 9.47 -20.52
C GLN A 417 13.21 10.71 -20.64
N ARG A 418 12.61 11.90 -20.55
CA ARG A 418 13.35 13.15 -20.73
C ARG A 418 14.07 13.60 -19.46
N LEU A 419 13.44 13.39 -18.32
CA LEU A 419 13.89 13.77 -16.99
C LEU A 419 14.14 12.49 -16.18
N HIS A 420 15.34 11.94 -16.31
CA HIS A 420 15.66 10.62 -15.74
C HIS A 420 15.51 10.55 -14.20
N GLU A 421 15.60 11.68 -13.53
CA GLU A 421 15.45 11.76 -12.08
C GLU A 421 14.01 11.98 -11.62
N ALA A 422 13.08 12.28 -12.52
CA ALA A 422 11.68 12.44 -12.20
C ALA A 422 11.03 11.09 -11.87
N ILE A 423 10.07 11.12 -10.95
CA ILE A 423 9.22 9.97 -10.62
C ILE A 423 7.78 10.36 -10.93
N GLY A 424 7.15 9.62 -11.83
CA GLY A 424 5.71 9.71 -12.07
C GLY A 424 4.97 8.70 -11.21
N ILE A 425 3.87 9.09 -10.58
CA ILE A 425 2.93 8.15 -9.96
C ILE A 425 1.60 8.32 -10.67
N VAL A 426 1.25 7.32 -11.47
CA VAL A 426 0.00 7.27 -12.22
C VAL A 426 -1.01 6.46 -11.42
N ILE A 427 -2.16 7.05 -11.16
CA ILE A 427 -3.26 6.41 -10.44
C ILE A 427 -4.40 6.32 -11.45
N SER A 428 -4.74 5.10 -11.87
CA SER A 428 -5.82 4.91 -12.84
C SER A 428 -7.19 5.04 -12.17
N GLN A 429 -8.22 5.21 -13.00
CA GLN A 429 -9.60 5.17 -12.55
C GLN A 429 -10.00 3.75 -12.11
N ASP A 430 -9.34 2.74 -12.67
CA ASP A 430 -9.53 1.31 -12.39
C ASP A 430 -8.65 0.82 -11.22
N GLU A 431 -8.33 1.74 -10.30
CA GLU A 431 -7.66 1.49 -9.01
C GLU A 431 -6.20 1.00 -9.07
N SER A 432 -5.62 0.82 -10.26
CA SER A 432 -4.20 0.51 -10.41
C SER A 432 -3.31 1.72 -10.12
N VAL A 433 -2.22 1.50 -9.38
CA VAL A 433 -1.20 2.51 -9.11
C VAL A 433 0.10 2.08 -9.74
N GLN A 434 0.65 2.91 -10.62
CA GLN A 434 1.91 2.66 -11.31
C GLN A 434 2.92 3.73 -10.98
N ILE A 435 4.08 3.30 -10.48
CA ILE A 435 5.23 4.19 -10.29
C ILE A 435 6.09 4.08 -11.55
N VAL A 436 6.47 5.21 -12.12
CA VAL A 436 7.20 5.33 -13.39
C VAL A 436 8.51 6.06 -13.13
N LYS A 437 9.62 5.51 -13.65
CA LYS A 437 10.94 6.12 -13.56
C LYS A 437 11.85 5.65 -14.69
N TRP A 438 12.80 6.49 -15.11
CA TRP A 438 13.95 6.02 -15.88
C TRP A 438 14.88 5.16 -15.04
N HIS A 439 15.04 3.90 -15.41
CA HIS A 439 15.81 2.92 -14.65
C HIS A 439 16.50 1.92 -15.58
N ASN A 440 17.76 1.62 -15.29
CA ASN A 440 18.60 0.68 -16.08
C ASN A 440 18.60 0.93 -17.60
N GLY A 441 18.52 2.19 -18.02
CA GLY A 441 18.61 2.59 -19.43
C GLY A 441 17.29 2.58 -20.21
N ALA A 442 16.15 2.40 -19.54
CA ALA A 442 14.83 2.49 -20.13
C ALA A 442 13.83 3.17 -19.19
N VAL A 443 12.67 3.58 -19.70
CA VAL A 443 11.53 3.91 -18.85
C VAL A 443 10.94 2.62 -18.30
N THR A 444 10.92 2.52 -16.98
CA THR A 444 10.40 1.36 -16.25
C THR A 444 9.21 1.79 -15.42
N TYR A 445 8.17 0.95 -15.38
CA TYR A 445 7.07 1.10 -14.44
C TYR A 445 6.97 -0.10 -13.50
N TRP A 446 6.47 0.16 -12.30
CA TRP A 446 6.18 -0.84 -11.27
C TRP A 446 4.71 -0.72 -10.89
N ASP A 447 4.00 -1.85 -10.87
CA ASP A 447 2.68 -1.92 -10.27
C ASP A 447 2.81 -1.89 -8.75
N GLN A 448 2.37 -0.79 -8.15
CA GLN A 448 2.30 -0.65 -6.70
C GLN A 448 0.96 -1.21 -6.23
N VAL A 449 0.99 -2.43 -5.70
CA VAL A 449 -0.15 -2.97 -4.97
C VAL A 449 -0.19 -2.27 -3.61
N PRO A 450 -1.35 -1.72 -3.17
CA PRO A 450 -1.46 -1.19 -1.82
C PRO A 450 -1.10 -2.26 -0.79
N THR A 451 -0.22 -1.91 0.14
CA THR A 451 -0.04 -2.65 1.39
C THR A 451 -1.29 -2.42 2.22
N GLY A 452 -2.27 -3.31 2.05
CA GLY A 452 -3.61 -3.14 2.60
C GLY A 452 -4.68 -3.37 1.55
N VAL A 453 -5.51 -4.39 1.81
CA VAL A 453 -6.75 -4.81 1.14
C VAL A 453 -6.97 -4.25 -0.28
N PRO A 454 -6.77 -5.08 -1.33
CA PRO A 454 -7.12 -4.71 -2.71
C PRO A 454 -8.63 -4.50 -2.80
N GLY A 455 -9.10 -3.63 -3.70
CA GLY A 455 -10.52 -3.28 -3.83
C GLY A 455 -10.94 -1.94 -3.24
N PHE A 456 -9.97 -1.15 -2.79
CA PHE A 456 -10.09 0.29 -2.61
C PHE A 456 -8.86 0.92 -3.17
#